data_AF-A0A946GJ06-F1
#
_entry.id   AF-A0A946GJ06-F1
#
_cell.length_a   1.000
_cell.length_b   1.000
_cell.length_c   1.000
_cell.angle_alpha   90.00
_cell.angle_beta   90.00
_cell.angle_gamma   90.00
#
_symmetry.space_group_name_H-M   'P 1'
#
loop_
_entity.id
_entity.type
_entity.pdbx_description
1 polymer ?
#
loop_
_entity_poly.entity_id
_entity_poly.type
_entity_poly.pdbx_seq_one_letter_code
_entity_poly.pdbx_strand_id
1 'polypeptide(L)'
;MLSWFWYSNLHIVAVASALLLGTHALAGQKLSAWYLLLACSGVLLIYHVDRAFLRSNEDVRNAPERLQWYETHRAYLFGSSAIAIVCGIVAALQLPLPILAYGAVIGALGVLYSVPQRAGGRRLKDIPLVKNLLILTCWVGGVVVIPLYGDISPKLLGLLATYRVLYLIPNLLVADWVDAPGDVAKGEATQKRKAIQKGITVYLRLAVPLVGLITLMLISAGISWHLVLIDVMGLIGLVWILVRHAEWTPKHVVMMDFCIGISMVTWLFWILLG
;
A
#
# COMPACT_ATOMS: atom_id res chain seq x y z
N MET A 1 -12.89 -20.08 -5.40
CA MET A 1 -12.94 -18.69 -5.92
C MET A 1 -12.47 -17.68 -4.89
N LEU A 2 -12.98 -17.66 -3.66
CA LEU A 2 -12.54 -16.69 -2.64
C LEU A 2 -11.01 -16.75 -2.39
N SER A 3 -10.41 -17.94 -2.23
CA SER A 3 -8.97 -18.11 -1.99
C SER A 3 -8.06 -17.46 -3.03
N TRP A 4 -8.45 -17.51 -4.31
CA TRP A 4 -7.73 -16.81 -5.38
C TRP A 4 -7.67 -15.31 -5.12
N PHE A 5 -8.78 -14.72 -4.69
CA PHE A 5 -8.83 -13.29 -4.40
C PHE A 5 -7.89 -12.92 -3.23
N TRP A 6 -7.93 -13.66 -2.12
CA TRP A 6 -7.14 -13.34 -0.92
C TRP A 6 -5.66 -13.67 -1.05
N TYR A 7 -5.27 -14.71 -1.80
CA TYR A 7 -3.89 -15.23 -1.78
C TYR A 7 -3.09 -14.91 -3.03
N SER A 8 -3.71 -14.64 -4.18
CA SER A 8 -2.99 -14.39 -5.45
C SER A 8 -2.15 -13.11 -5.51
N ASN A 9 -2.22 -12.25 -4.49
CA ASN A 9 -1.67 -10.89 -4.44
C ASN A 9 -2.25 -9.91 -5.49
N LEU A 10 -3.18 -10.34 -6.35
CA LEU A 10 -3.77 -9.48 -7.39
C LEU A 10 -4.61 -8.34 -6.81
N HIS A 11 -5.27 -8.54 -5.66
CA HIS A 11 -6.00 -7.45 -5.00
C HIS A 11 -5.06 -6.30 -4.60
N ILE A 12 -3.81 -6.60 -4.24
CA ILE A 12 -2.81 -5.59 -3.85
C ILE A 12 -2.39 -4.77 -5.07
N VAL A 13 -2.24 -5.43 -6.23
CA VAL A 13 -2.01 -4.75 -7.51
C VAL A 13 -3.19 -3.85 -7.88
N ALA A 14 -4.42 -4.31 -7.66
CA ALA A 14 -5.62 -3.51 -7.89
C ALA A 14 -5.66 -2.27 -6.96
N VAL A 15 -5.26 -2.41 -5.70
CA VAL A 15 -5.12 -1.28 -4.77
C VAL A 15 -4.05 -0.30 -5.22
N ALA A 16 -2.87 -0.79 -5.63
CA ALA A 16 -1.82 0.06 -6.18
C ALA A 16 -2.29 0.86 -7.40
N SER A 17 -3.01 0.18 -8.31
CA SER A 17 -3.62 0.81 -9.48
C SER A 17 -4.63 1.89 -9.07
N ALA A 18 -5.54 1.56 -8.15
CA ALA A 18 -6.57 2.47 -7.65
C ALA A 18 -5.97 3.71 -7.00
N LEU A 19 -4.95 3.54 -6.16
CA LEU A 19 -4.25 4.64 -5.52
C LEU A 19 -3.52 5.53 -6.51
N LEU A 20 -2.82 4.94 -7.50
CA LEU A 20 -2.13 5.69 -8.55
C LEU A 20 -3.10 6.54 -9.36
N LEU A 21 -4.12 5.89 -9.91
CA LEU A 21 -5.12 6.51 -10.76
C LEU A 21 -5.92 7.57 -10.00
N GLY A 22 -6.38 7.25 -8.78
CA GLY A 22 -7.12 8.20 -7.96
C GLY A 22 -6.29 9.38 -7.49
N THR A 23 -5.01 9.19 -7.18
CA THR A 23 -4.10 10.31 -6.85
C THR A 23 -3.87 11.22 -8.05
N HIS A 24 -3.70 10.65 -9.25
CA HIS A 24 -3.56 11.45 -10.48
C HIS A 24 -4.84 12.21 -10.81
N ALA A 25 -6.00 11.59 -10.63
CA ALA A 25 -7.30 12.24 -10.75
C ALA A 25 -7.44 13.43 -9.78
N LEU A 26 -7.05 13.25 -8.50
CA LEU A 26 -7.02 14.35 -7.53
C LEU A 26 -6.04 15.46 -7.93
N ALA A 27 -4.91 15.11 -8.54
CA ALA A 27 -3.94 16.08 -9.04
C ALA A 27 -4.38 16.76 -10.36
N GLY A 28 -5.46 16.29 -10.99
CA GLY A 28 -5.88 16.72 -12.33
C GLY A 28 -4.89 16.32 -13.43
N GLN A 29 -4.08 15.29 -13.21
CA GLN A 29 -3.03 14.84 -14.13
C GLN A 29 -3.38 13.50 -14.77
N LYS A 30 -2.92 13.27 -16.00
CA LYS A 30 -3.03 11.97 -16.66
C LYS A 30 -1.86 11.08 -16.23
N LEU A 31 -2.15 9.85 -15.81
CA LEU A 31 -1.12 8.87 -15.51
C LEU A 31 -0.61 8.21 -16.79
N SER A 32 0.71 8.13 -16.94
CA SER A 32 1.34 7.32 -17.98
C SER A 32 0.98 5.84 -17.80
N ALA A 33 0.43 5.21 -18.83
CA ALA A 33 0.13 3.78 -18.83
C ALA A 33 1.38 2.92 -18.59
N TRP A 34 2.55 3.38 -19.06
CA TRP A 34 3.83 2.72 -18.81
C TRP A 34 4.23 2.79 -17.33
N TYR A 35 4.00 3.92 -16.66
CA TYR A 35 4.27 4.03 -15.23
C TYR A 35 3.32 3.13 -14.42
N LEU A 36 2.03 3.11 -14.78
CA LEU A 36 1.07 2.20 -14.16
C LEU A 36 1.51 0.74 -14.31
N LEU A 37 1.91 0.34 -15.52
CA LEU A 37 2.39 -1.03 -15.79
C LEU A 37 3.64 -1.36 -14.98
N LEU A 38 4.61 -0.45 -14.90
CA LEU A 38 5.82 -0.62 -14.11
C LEU A 38 5.51 -0.77 -12.62
N ALA A 39 4.70 0.12 -12.06
CA ALA A 39 4.35 0.12 -10.64
C ALA A 39 3.56 -1.14 -10.25
N CYS A 40 2.57 -1.53 -11.06
CA CYS A 40 1.80 -2.76 -10.84
C CYS A 40 2.67 -4.02 -10.92
N SER A 41 3.61 -4.05 -11.88
CA SER A 41 4.58 -5.15 -12.01
C SER A 41 5.50 -5.21 -10.79
N GLY A 42 6.02 -4.07 -10.34
CA GLY A 42 6.87 -3.96 -9.15
C GLY A 42 6.16 -4.42 -7.88
N VAL A 43 4.91 -3.98 -7.66
CA VAL A 43 4.08 -4.42 -6.53
C VAL A 43 3.88 -5.94 -6.58
N LEU A 44 3.47 -6.49 -7.72
CA LEU A 44 3.25 -7.93 -7.82
C LEU A 44 4.53 -8.71 -7.49
N LEU A 45 5.67 -8.28 -8.06
CA LEU A 45 6.96 -8.95 -7.84
C LEU A 45 7.44 -8.87 -6.40
N ILE A 46 7.37 -7.69 -5.76
CA ILE A 46 7.78 -7.53 -4.36
C ILE A 46 6.92 -8.42 -3.45
N TYR A 47 5.60 -8.44 -3.64
CA TYR A 47 4.72 -9.28 -2.82
C TYR A 47 4.88 -10.77 -3.11
N HIS A 48 5.17 -11.17 -4.34
CA HIS A 48 5.53 -12.55 -4.68
C HIS A 48 6.82 -12.97 -3.98
N VAL A 49 7.86 -12.12 -4.04
CA VAL A 49 9.14 -12.37 -3.35
C VAL A 49 8.93 -12.47 -1.85
N ASP A 50 8.26 -11.49 -1.23
CA ASP A 50 8.10 -11.42 0.22
C ASP A 50 7.26 -12.57 0.79
N ARG A 51 6.09 -12.81 0.20
CA ARG A 51 5.07 -13.72 0.76
C ARG A 51 5.17 -15.13 0.23
N ALA A 52 5.43 -15.29 -1.08
CA ALA A 52 5.40 -16.60 -1.72
C ALA A 52 6.78 -17.27 -1.77
N PHE A 53 7.80 -16.59 -2.30
CA PHE A 53 9.11 -17.20 -2.52
C PHE A 53 9.97 -17.23 -1.26
N LEU A 54 10.02 -16.13 -0.50
CA LEU A 54 10.76 -16.07 0.77
C LEU A 54 9.95 -16.58 1.97
N ARG A 55 8.64 -16.85 1.79
CA ARG A 55 7.72 -17.37 2.81
C ARG A 55 7.85 -16.60 4.13
N SER A 56 7.35 -15.36 4.17
CA SER A 56 7.49 -14.52 5.36
C SER A 56 7.17 -15.24 6.68
N ASN A 57 7.98 -15.02 7.72
CA ASN A 57 7.72 -15.53 9.08
C ASN A 57 6.30 -15.22 9.59
N GLU A 58 5.77 -14.05 9.22
CA GLU A 58 4.39 -13.63 9.54
C GLU A 58 3.38 -14.61 8.93
N ASP A 59 3.56 -14.97 7.66
CA ASP A 59 2.68 -15.88 6.91
C ASP A 59 2.76 -17.30 7.44
N VAL A 60 3.97 -17.76 7.80
CA VAL A 60 4.18 -19.11 8.38
C VAL A 60 3.34 -19.30 9.65
N ARG A 61 3.19 -18.25 10.45
CA ARG A 61 2.49 -18.33 11.74
C ARG A 61 1.03 -17.92 11.65
N ASN A 62 0.72 -16.87 10.90
CA ASN A 62 -0.58 -16.21 10.91
C ASN A 62 -1.47 -16.56 9.71
N ALA A 63 -0.90 -17.11 8.64
CA ALA A 63 -1.63 -17.47 7.43
C ALA A 63 -1.08 -18.77 6.77
N PRO A 64 -0.99 -19.89 7.50
CA PRO A 64 -0.47 -21.15 6.95
C PRO A 64 -1.26 -21.61 5.71
N GLU A 65 -2.55 -21.32 5.65
CA GLU A 65 -3.41 -21.62 4.50
C GLU A 65 -3.01 -20.84 3.23
N ARG A 66 -2.46 -19.62 3.37
CA ARG A 66 -1.91 -18.86 2.25
C ARG A 66 -0.68 -19.56 1.68
N LEU A 67 0.18 -20.09 2.55
CA LEU A 67 1.38 -20.82 2.12
C LEU A 67 1.03 -22.16 1.45
N GLN A 68 0.05 -22.88 1.98
CA GLN A 68 -0.47 -24.09 1.34
C GLN A 68 -1.07 -23.78 -0.05
N TRP A 69 -1.76 -22.64 -0.17
CA TRP A 69 -2.24 -22.17 -1.47
C TRP A 69 -1.08 -21.89 -2.43
N TYR A 70 0.01 -21.25 -1.98
CA TYR A 70 1.20 -21.02 -2.80
C TYR A 70 1.88 -22.32 -3.25
N GLU A 71 1.97 -23.32 -2.38
CA GLU A 71 2.54 -24.63 -2.71
C GLU A 71 1.74 -25.35 -3.80
N THR A 72 0.42 -25.22 -3.78
CA THR A 72 -0.48 -25.83 -4.78
C THR A 72 -0.57 -25.03 -6.08
N HIS A 73 -0.20 -23.74 -6.08
CA HIS A 73 -0.34 -22.82 -7.22
C HIS A 73 1.00 -22.25 -7.71
N ARG A 74 2.10 -23.01 -7.57
CA ARG A 74 3.45 -22.56 -7.98
C ARG A 74 3.52 -22.14 -9.45
N ALA A 75 2.87 -22.89 -10.34
CA ALA A 75 2.86 -22.56 -11.78
C ALA A 75 2.27 -21.17 -12.05
N TYR A 76 1.18 -20.81 -11.36
CA TYR A 76 0.60 -19.48 -11.42
C TYR A 76 1.60 -18.43 -10.93
N LEU A 77 2.22 -18.64 -9.76
CA LEU A 77 3.17 -17.68 -9.18
C LEU A 77 4.37 -17.41 -10.10
N PHE A 78 4.96 -18.46 -10.67
CA PHE A 78 6.06 -18.33 -11.63
C PHE A 78 5.60 -17.66 -12.93
N GLY A 79 4.47 -18.08 -13.48
CA GLY A 79 3.93 -17.51 -14.71
C GLY A 79 3.61 -16.02 -14.58
N SER A 80 2.92 -15.61 -13.51
CA SER A 80 2.57 -14.22 -13.29
C SER A 80 3.79 -13.36 -12.93
N SER A 81 4.80 -13.92 -12.23
CA SER A 81 6.09 -13.23 -12.02
C SER A 81 6.84 -13.04 -13.34
N ALA A 82 6.90 -14.05 -14.21
CA ALA A 82 7.53 -13.93 -15.53
C ALA A 82 6.85 -12.85 -16.38
N ILE A 83 5.51 -12.85 -16.42
CA ILE A 83 4.73 -11.81 -17.10
C ILE A 83 5.02 -10.43 -16.53
N ALA A 84 5.02 -10.28 -15.19
CA ALA A 84 5.32 -9.00 -14.55
C ALA A 84 6.75 -8.52 -14.83
N ILE A 85 7.73 -9.41 -14.92
CA ILE A 85 9.11 -9.05 -15.31
C ILE A 85 9.12 -8.52 -16.74
N VAL A 86 8.49 -9.23 -17.69
CA VAL A 86 8.43 -8.79 -19.10
C VAL A 86 7.71 -7.44 -19.20
N CYS A 87 6.55 -7.29 -18.56
CA CYS A 87 5.80 -6.04 -18.52
C CYS A 87 6.61 -4.90 -17.89
N GLY A 88 7.31 -5.16 -16.79
CA GLY A 88 8.18 -4.19 -16.12
C GLY A 88 9.34 -3.75 -17.00
N ILE A 89 9.99 -4.67 -17.72
CA ILE A 89 11.06 -4.35 -18.67
C ILE A 89 10.51 -3.50 -19.82
N VAL A 90 9.40 -3.92 -20.45
CA VAL A 90 8.78 -3.18 -21.53
C VAL A 90 8.40 -1.77 -21.07
N ALA A 91 7.77 -1.63 -19.91
CA ALA A 91 7.44 -0.33 -19.34
C ALA A 91 8.67 0.52 -19.05
N ALA A 92 9.73 -0.07 -18.51
CA ALA A 92 10.96 0.64 -18.18
C ALA A 92 11.62 1.24 -19.43
N LEU A 93 11.59 0.53 -20.57
CA LEU A 93 12.13 1.03 -21.84
C LEU A 93 11.38 2.25 -22.39
N GLN A 94 10.15 2.51 -21.91
CA GLN A 94 9.31 3.62 -22.36
C GLN A 94 9.32 4.81 -21.39
N LEU A 95 9.99 4.70 -20.24
CA LEU A 95 9.98 5.71 -19.19
C LEU A 95 11.28 6.53 -19.18
N PRO A 96 11.19 7.83 -18.84
CA PRO A 96 12.36 8.68 -18.66
C PRO A 96 13.32 8.14 -17.59
N LEU A 97 14.63 8.30 -17.82
CA LEU A 97 15.68 7.86 -16.91
C LEU A 97 15.51 8.36 -15.45
N PRO A 98 15.07 9.61 -15.17
CA PRO A 98 14.83 10.05 -13.79
C PRO A 98 13.79 9.19 -13.07
N ILE A 99 12.69 8.85 -13.75
CA ILE A 99 11.64 7.99 -13.20
C ILE A 99 12.20 6.60 -12.90
N LEU A 100 13.02 6.04 -13.80
CA LEU A 100 13.68 4.75 -13.59
C LEU A 100 14.65 4.78 -12.42
N ALA A 101 15.42 5.86 -12.27
CA ALA A 101 16.37 6.02 -11.17
C ALA A 101 15.64 6.06 -9.82
N TYR A 102 14.59 6.86 -9.68
CA TYR A 102 13.78 6.88 -8.46
C TYR A 102 13.04 5.56 -8.24
N GLY A 103 12.51 4.95 -9.31
CA GLY A 103 11.88 3.63 -9.26
C GLY A 103 12.84 2.54 -8.80
N ALA A 104 14.11 2.59 -9.22
CA ALA A 104 15.15 1.67 -8.78
C ALA A 104 15.45 1.83 -7.28
N VAL A 105 15.47 3.06 -6.76
CA VAL A 105 15.61 3.31 -5.31
C VAL A 105 14.46 2.71 -4.53
N ILE A 106 13.20 2.94 -4.95
CA ILE A 106 12.03 2.34 -4.28
C ILE A 106 12.02 0.82 -4.41
N GLY A 107 12.38 0.29 -5.58
CA GLY A 107 12.51 -1.15 -5.82
C GLY A 107 13.58 -1.78 -4.91
N ALA A 108 14.74 -1.14 -4.78
CA ALA A 108 15.80 -1.56 -3.86
C ALA A 108 15.31 -1.54 -2.41
N LEU A 109 14.59 -0.51 -1.96
CA LEU A 109 13.99 -0.49 -0.63
C LEU A 109 13.00 -1.64 -0.43
N GLY A 110 12.19 -1.97 -1.43
CA GLY A 110 11.29 -3.12 -1.42
C GLY A 110 12.03 -4.47 -1.31
N VAL A 111 13.16 -4.62 -2.00
CA VAL A 111 14.01 -5.81 -1.86
C VAL A 111 14.66 -5.86 -0.47
N LEU A 112 15.22 -4.76 0.01
CA LEU A 112 15.84 -4.68 1.34
C LEU A 112 14.84 -4.92 2.48
N TYR A 113 13.58 -4.54 2.26
CA TYR A 113 12.46 -4.83 3.17
C TYR A 113 12.26 -6.34 3.34
N SER A 114 12.34 -7.11 2.26
CA SER A 114 12.01 -8.55 2.24
C SER A 114 13.20 -9.49 2.44
N VAL A 115 14.40 -9.10 2.00
CA VAL A 115 15.59 -9.96 2.00
C VAL A 115 16.35 -9.87 3.33
N PRO A 116 16.79 -11.01 3.91
CA PRO A 116 17.63 -11.00 5.11
C PRO A 116 18.95 -10.27 4.90
N GLN A 117 19.30 -9.34 5.81
CA GLN A 117 20.45 -8.44 5.63
C GLN A 117 21.72 -8.87 6.36
N ARG A 118 21.63 -9.78 7.35
CA ARG A 118 22.78 -10.18 8.19
C ARG A 118 22.77 -11.67 8.52
N ALA A 119 23.94 -12.21 8.87
CA ALA A 119 24.11 -13.52 9.49
C ALA A 119 23.26 -13.57 10.77
N GLY A 120 22.12 -14.27 10.71
CA GLY A 120 21.05 -14.20 11.71
C GLY A 120 19.65 -14.04 11.10
N GLY A 121 19.55 -13.83 9.79
CA GLY A 121 18.28 -13.93 9.06
C GLY A 121 17.32 -12.74 9.25
N ARG A 122 17.71 -11.70 10.01
CA ARG A 122 16.88 -10.51 10.25
C ARG A 122 16.75 -9.65 8.99
N ARG A 123 15.51 -9.25 8.72
CA ARG A 123 15.09 -8.38 7.61
C ARG A 123 14.79 -6.98 8.16
N LEU A 124 14.78 -5.95 7.30
CA LEU A 124 14.44 -4.59 7.75
C LEU A 124 13.00 -4.50 8.27
N LYS A 125 12.08 -5.28 7.69
CA LYS A 125 10.69 -5.33 8.13
C LYS A 125 10.48 -5.94 9.51
N ASP A 126 11.48 -6.64 10.06
CA ASP A 126 11.38 -7.20 11.41
C ASP A 126 11.58 -6.11 12.51
N ILE A 127 11.91 -4.86 12.12
CA ILE A 127 12.02 -3.72 13.04
C ILE A 127 10.73 -2.88 12.94
N PRO A 128 9.87 -2.81 13.99
CA PRO A 128 8.50 -2.30 13.87
C PRO A 128 8.37 -0.88 13.28
N LEU A 129 9.19 0.08 13.73
CA LEU A 129 9.13 1.44 13.20
C LEU A 129 9.64 1.52 11.76
N VAL A 130 10.69 0.76 11.45
CA VAL A 130 11.30 0.74 10.11
C VAL A 130 10.37 0.08 9.11
N LYS A 131 9.63 -0.98 9.49
CA LYS A 131 8.60 -1.62 8.67
C LYS A 131 7.60 -0.60 8.15
N ASN A 132 6.96 0.15 9.05
CA ASN A 132 5.92 1.11 8.69
C ASN A 132 6.47 2.29 7.89
N LEU A 133 7.66 2.79 8.23
CA LEU A 133 8.31 3.84 7.45
C LEU A 133 8.63 3.38 6.02
N LEU A 134 9.20 2.18 5.86
CA LEU A 134 9.52 1.64 4.53
C LEU A 134 8.26 1.43 3.68
N ILE A 135 7.19 0.89 4.28
CA ILE A 135 5.92 0.71 3.57
C ILE A 135 5.37 2.07 3.13
N LEU A 136 5.27 3.04 4.03
CA LEU A 136 4.78 4.38 3.69
C LEU A 136 5.65 5.06 2.62
N THR A 137 6.98 4.96 2.73
CA THR A 137 7.90 5.50 1.73
C THR A 137 7.71 4.84 0.36
N CYS A 138 7.58 3.51 0.29
CA CYS A 138 7.39 2.82 -0.98
C CYS A 138 6.04 3.15 -1.61
N TRP A 139 4.95 3.11 -0.82
CA TRP A 139 3.62 3.38 -1.32
C TRP A 139 3.44 4.85 -1.71
N VAL A 140 3.75 5.80 -0.82
CA VAL A 140 3.56 7.22 -1.13
C VAL A 140 4.60 7.71 -2.14
N GLY A 141 5.83 7.21 -2.05
CA GLY A 141 6.88 7.48 -3.04
C GLY A 141 6.48 7.03 -4.44
N GLY A 142 6.06 5.77 -4.58
CA GLY A 142 5.66 5.18 -5.86
C GLY A 142 4.31 5.66 -6.39
N VAL A 143 3.36 6.01 -5.53
CA VAL A 143 2.00 6.42 -5.93
C VAL A 143 1.89 7.92 -6.17
N VAL A 144 2.57 8.73 -5.36
CA VAL A 144 2.40 10.19 -5.33
C VAL A 144 3.66 10.89 -5.78
N VAL A 145 4.79 10.64 -5.11
CA VAL A 145 5.98 11.48 -5.25
C VAL A 145 6.59 11.33 -6.63
N ILE A 146 6.98 10.12 -7.02
CA ILE A 146 7.68 9.86 -8.28
C ILE A 146 6.84 10.25 -9.50
N PRO A 147 5.57 9.81 -9.64
CA PRO A 147 4.84 10.03 -10.89
C PRO A 147 4.27 11.44 -11.05
N LEU A 148 4.25 12.26 -9.98
CA LEU A 148 3.80 13.66 -10.04
C LEU A 148 4.95 14.66 -9.85
N TYR A 149 6.19 14.18 -9.70
CA TYR A 149 7.34 15.05 -9.49
C TYR A 149 7.60 15.90 -10.73
N GLY A 150 7.51 17.23 -10.57
CA GLY A 150 7.69 18.19 -11.66
C GLY A 150 6.41 18.55 -12.40
N ASP A 151 5.36 17.73 -12.31
CA ASP A 151 4.07 17.97 -12.99
C ASP A 151 3.13 18.87 -12.17
N ILE A 152 3.31 18.91 -10.84
CA ILE A 152 2.54 19.76 -9.94
C ILE A 152 3.43 20.58 -9.01
N SER A 153 2.87 21.63 -8.41
CA SER A 153 3.61 22.46 -7.46
C SER A 153 4.10 21.64 -6.25
N PRO A 154 5.29 21.95 -5.69
CA PRO A 154 5.81 21.25 -4.51
C PRO A 154 4.86 21.27 -3.31
N LYS A 155 4.09 22.37 -3.16
CA LYS A 155 3.06 22.49 -2.12
C LYS A 155 1.95 21.46 -2.31
N LEU A 156 1.41 21.33 -3.53
CA LEU A 156 0.36 20.36 -3.83
C LEU A 156 0.87 18.92 -3.69
N LEU A 157 2.10 18.66 -4.13
CA LEU A 157 2.76 17.37 -3.95
C LEU A 157 2.87 16.99 -2.48
N GLY A 158 3.32 17.93 -1.63
CA GLY A 158 3.42 17.73 -0.19
C GLY A 158 2.06 17.49 0.48
N LEU A 159 1.01 18.20 0.05
CA LEU A 159 -0.36 17.98 0.55
C LEU A 159 -0.89 16.60 0.17
N LEU A 160 -0.76 16.19 -1.09
CA LEU A 160 -1.19 14.87 -1.56
C LEU A 160 -0.40 13.73 -0.92
N ALA A 161 0.92 13.90 -0.76
CA ALA A 161 1.77 12.91 -0.09
C ALA A 161 1.35 12.76 1.37
N THR A 162 1.17 13.87 2.10
CA THR A 162 0.72 13.84 3.50
C THR A 162 -0.67 13.23 3.62
N TYR A 163 -1.59 13.60 2.72
CA TYR A 163 -2.93 13.02 2.65
C TYR A 163 -2.86 11.49 2.51
N ARG A 164 -2.08 10.97 1.54
CA ARG A 164 -1.94 9.52 1.32
C ARG A 164 -1.20 8.80 2.44
N VAL A 165 -0.22 9.43 3.11
CA VAL A 165 0.37 8.88 4.35
C VAL A 165 -0.73 8.65 5.39
N LEU A 166 -1.52 9.68 5.70
CA LEU A 166 -2.58 9.59 6.71
C LEU A 166 -3.69 8.62 6.30
N TYR A 167 -3.94 8.50 5.00
CA TYR A 167 -4.89 7.55 4.41
C TYR A 167 -4.48 6.09 4.64
N LEU A 168 -3.19 5.78 4.55
CA LEU A 168 -2.68 4.41 4.63
C LEU A 168 -2.49 3.89 6.07
N ILE A 169 -2.31 4.78 7.05
CA ILE A 169 -2.03 4.39 8.45
C ILE A 169 -3.04 3.39 9.05
N PRO A 170 -4.38 3.52 8.87
CA PRO A 170 -5.33 2.56 9.44
C PRO A 170 -5.05 1.11 9.02
N ASN A 171 -4.74 0.91 7.73
CA ASN A 171 -4.43 -0.40 7.18
C ASN A 171 -3.13 -0.96 7.79
N LEU A 172 -2.10 -0.13 7.96
CA LEU A 172 -0.85 -0.53 8.62
C LEU A 172 -1.06 -0.92 10.08
N LEU A 173 -1.85 -0.15 10.83
CA LEU A 173 -2.16 -0.45 12.23
C LEU A 173 -2.88 -1.79 12.37
N VAL A 174 -3.82 -2.09 11.48
CA VAL A 174 -4.55 -3.37 11.48
C VAL A 174 -3.67 -4.51 11.00
N ALA A 175 -2.83 -4.31 9.98
CA ALA A 175 -1.85 -5.31 9.55
C ALA A 175 -0.89 -5.67 10.68
N ASP A 176 -0.34 -4.67 11.39
CA ASP A 176 0.55 -4.90 12.54
C ASP A 176 -0.14 -5.63 13.70
N TRP A 177 -1.44 -5.41 13.89
CA TRP A 177 -2.24 -6.13 14.89
C TRP A 177 -2.38 -7.60 14.54
N VAL A 178 -2.72 -7.88 13.28
CA VAL A 178 -2.85 -9.23 12.75
C VAL A 178 -1.51 -9.96 12.80
N ASP A 179 -0.40 -9.24 12.57
CA ASP A 179 0.94 -9.80 12.61
C ASP A 179 1.46 -10.05 14.04
N ALA A 180 0.93 -9.34 15.04
CA ALA A 180 1.43 -9.37 16.42
C ALA A 180 1.56 -10.76 17.07
N PRO A 181 0.66 -11.74 16.85
CA PRO A 181 0.84 -13.10 17.36
C PRO A 181 2.02 -13.84 16.72
N GLY A 182 2.27 -13.58 15.44
CA GLY A 182 3.36 -14.17 14.67
C GLY A 182 4.73 -13.63 15.05
N ASP A 183 4.80 -12.50 15.76
CA ASP A 183 6.07 -11.84 16.02
C ASP A 183 6.86 -12.41 17.20
N VAL A 184 6.36 -13.36 18.01
CA VAL A 184 7.03 -13.55 19.32
C VAL A 184 6.93 -14.89 20.06
N ALA A 185 8.04 -15.20 20.75
CA ALA A 185 8.04 -15.85 22.06
C ALA A 185 7.03 -15.20 23.04
N LYS A 186 6.37 -16.00 23.87
CA LYS A 186 5.24 -15.57 24.72
C LYS A 186 5.52 -14.28 25.52
N GLY A 187 4.69 -13.24 25.33
CA GLY A 187 4.69 -11.99 26.14
C GLY A 187 4.68 -10.70 25.34
N GLU A 188 5.45 -10.62 24.24
CA GLU A 188 5.59 -9.34 23.51
C GLU A 188 4.37 -9.04 22.60
N ALA A 189 3.57 -10.05 22.25
CA ALA A 189 2.35 -9.86 21.44
C ALA A 189 1.33 -8.95 22.14
N THR A 190 1.16 -9.12 23.46
CA THR A 190 0.26 -8.28 24.27
C THR A 190 0.76 -6.84 24.34
N GLN A 191 2.07 -6.65 24.49
CA GLN A 191 2.68 -5.31 24.52
C GLN A 191 2.56 -4.62 23.16
N LYS A 192 2.79 -5.35 22.06
CA LYS A 192 2.61 -4.84 20.69
C LYS A 192 1.16 -4.42 20.45
N ARG A 193 0.18 -5.23 20.85
CA ARG A 193 -1.26 -4.90 20.74
C ARG A 193 -1.63 -3.63 21.52
N LYS A 194 -1.11 -3.46 22.74
CA LYS A 194 -1.31 -2.22 23.53
C LYS A 194 -0.72 -1.00 22.82
N ALA A 195 0.49 -1.13 22.25
CA ALA A 195 1.11 -0.07 21.47
C ALA A 195 0.29 0.30 20.23
N ILE A 196 -0.27 -0.68 19.54
CA ILE A 196 -1.16 -0.48 18.38
C ILE A 196 -2.45 0.22 18.80
N GLN A 197 -3.09 -0.18 19.90
CA GLN A 197 -4.28 0.52 20.43
C GLN A 197 -4.00 1.99 20.76
N LYS A 198 -2.84 2.28 21.34
CA LYS A 198 -2.38 3.66 21.55
C LYS A 198 -2.20 4.37 20.20
N GLY A 199 -1.60 3.72 19.22
CA GLY A 199 -1.46 4.23 17.85
C GLY A 199 -2.80 4.56 17.20
N ILE A 200 -3.80 3.69 17.32
CA ILE A 200 -5.18 3.91 16.88
C ILE A 200 -5.79 5.13 17.57
N THR A 201 -5.63 5.24 18.88
CA THR A 201 -6.14 6.39 19.64
C THR A 201 -5.50 7.70 19.18
N VAL A 202 -4.18 7.71 18.97
CA VAL A 202 -3.44 8.86 18.43
C VAL A 202 -3.92 9.20 17.02
N TYR A 203 -4.11 8.19 16.17
CA TYR A 203 -4.62 8.36 14.82
C TYR A 203 -6.01 9.01 14.81
N LEU A 204 -6.95 8.49 15.59
CA LEU A 204 -8.32 9.02 15.67
C LEU A 204 -8.36 10.45 16.23
N ARG A 205 -7.47 10.78 17.18
CA ARG A 205 -7.46 12.11 17.82
C ARG A 205 -6.71 13.18 17.01
N LEU A 206 -5.66 12.80 16.28
CA LEU A 206 -4.77 13.75 15.62
C LEU A 206 -4.81 13.63 14.10
N ALA A 207 -4.69 12.41 13.57
CA ALA A 207 -4.63 12.19 12.12
C ALA A 207 -5.98 12.44 11.45
N VAL A 208 -7.10 12.02 12.03
CA VAL A 208 -8.43 12.24 11.42
C VAL A 208 -8.76 13.74 11.28
N PRO A 209 -8.63 14.58 12.32
CA PRO A 209 -8.79 16.04 12.16
C PRO A 209 -7.80 16.64 11.16
N LEU A 210 -6.54 16.16 11.16
CA LEU A 210 -5.54 16.61 10.20
C LEU A 210 -5.90 16.25 8.75
N VAL A 211 -6.50 15.08 8.49
CA VAL A 211 -7.02 14.75 7.16
C VAL A 211 -8.17 15.68 6.79
N GLY A 212 -9.05 16.04 7.73
CA GLY A 212 -10.09 17.04 7.49
C GLY A 212 -9.49 18.39 7.07
N LEU A 213 -8.45 18.85 7.77
CA LEU A 213 -7.74 20.08 7.41
C LEU A 213 -7.07 19.98 6.04
N ILE A 214 -6.34 18.90 5.76
CA ILE A 214 -5.68 18.70 4.48
C ILE A 214 -6.69 18.60 3.34
N THR A 215 -7.85 17.97 3.57
CA THR A 215 -8.96 17.93 2.61
C THR A 215 -9.41 19.33 2.22
N LEU A 216 -9.62 20.21 3.19
CA LEU A 216 -9.95 21.62 2.94
C LEU A 216 -8.81 22.37 2.23
N MET A 217 -7.54 22.04 2.55
CA MET A 217 -6.37 22.61 1.86
C MET A 217 -6.27 22.15 0.40
N LEU A 218 -6.59 20.89 0.10
CA LEU A 218 -6.61 20.36 -1.27
C LEU A 218 -7.71 21.06 -2.10
N ILE A 219 -8.90 21.22 -1.51
CA ILE A 219 -10.01 21.93 -2.16
C ILE A 219 -9.65 23.41 -2.40
N SER A 220 -9.08 24.09 -1.40
CA SER A 220 -8.65 25.49 -1.56
C SER A 220 -7.46 25.66 -2.51
N ALA A 221 -6.67 24.59 -2.73
CA ALA A 221 -5.64 24.54 -3.76
C ALA A 221 -6.18 24.27 -5.18
N GLY A 222 -7.51 24.19 -5.35
CA GLY A 222 -8.16 24.04 -6.65
C GLY A 222 -8.50 22.60 -7.05
N ILE A 223 -8.28 21.61 -6.17
CA ILE A 223 -8.75 20.25 -6.44
C ILE A 223 -10.27 20.23 -6.35
N SER A 224 -10.89 19.53 -7.29
CA SER A 224 -12.33 19.32 -7.30
C SER A 224 -12.85 18.71 -6.00
N TRP A 225 -13.77 19.43 -5.34
CA TRP A 225 -14.36 19.01 -4.06
C TRP A 225 -15.10 17.67 -4.17
N HIS A 226 -15.76 17.39 -5.31
CA HIS A 226 -16.50 16.13 -5.48
C HIS A 226 -15.54 14.93 -5.55
N LEU A 227 -14.38 15.07 -6.20
CA LEU A 227 -13.37 14.01 -6.26
C LEU A 227 -12.77 13.76 -4.87
N VAL A 228 -12.48 14.82 -4.11
CA VAL A 228 -11.97 14.70 -2.75
C VAL A 228 -12.99 14.02 -1.84
N LEU A 229 -14.29 14.35 -1.95
CA LEU A 229 -15.33 13.70 -1.16
C LEU A 229 -15.45 12.20 -1.46
N ILE A 230 -15.39 11.81 -2.74
CA ILE A 230 -15.41 10.40 -3.13
C ILE A 230 -14.21 9.67 -2.51
N ASP A 231 -13.00 10.23 -2.61
CA ASP A 231 -11.80 9.59 -2.07
C ASP A 231 -11.85 9.47 -0.54
N VAL A 232 -12.38 10.49 0.14
CA VAL A 232 -12.60 10.51 1.60
C VAL A 232 -13.59 9.41 2.05
N MET A 233 -14.50 8.94 1.20
CA MET A 233 -15.38 7.81 1.58
C MET A 233 -14.61 6.53 1.91
N GLY A 234 -13.49 6.29 1.23
CA GLY A 234 -12.63 5.16 1.57
C GLY A 234 -11.97 5.33 2.93
N LEU A 235 -11.54 6.55 3.28
CA LEU A 235 -11.03 6.85 4.62
C LEU A 235 -12.11 6.68 5.71
N ILE A 236 -13.34 7.11 5.46
CA ILE A 236 -14.46 6.88 6.39
C ILE A 236 -14.65 5.37 6.60
N GLY A 237 -14.60 4.57 5.54
CA GLY A 237 -14.62 3.12 5.62
C GLY A 237 -13.49 2.55 6.47
N LEU A 238 -12.26 3.03 6.27
CA LEU A 238 -11.08 2.64 7.06
C LEU A 238 -11.27 2.94 8.55
N VAL A 239 -11.69 4.17 8.88
CA VAL A 239 -11.95 4.59 10.25
C VAL A 239 -13.09 3.78 10.86
N TRP A 240 -14.14 3.49 10.10
CA TRP A 240 -15.26 2.67 10.56
C TRP A 240 -14.80 1.25 10.93
N ILE A 241 -13.99 0.59 10.09
CA ILE A 241 -13.41 -0.72 10.43
C ILE A 241 -12.52 -0.61 11.68
N LEU A 242 -11.76 0.47 11.80
CA LEU A 242 -10.86 0.70 12.94
C LEU A 242 -11.60 0.88 14.27
N VAL A 243 -12.78 1.50 14.28
CA VAL A 243 -13.52 1.74 15.54
C VAL A 243 -14.53 0.64 15.86
N ARG A 244 -15.00 -0.11 14.85
CA ARG A 244 -16.10 -1.06 15.04
C ARG A 244 -15.66 -2.41 15.62
N HIS A 245 -14.40 -2.76 15.44
CA HIS A 245 -13.86 -4.08 15.78
C HIS A 245 -12.92 -4.02 16.99
N ALA A 246 -13.16 -4.89 17.98
CA ALA A 246 -12.28 -5.05 19.14
C ALA A 246 -11.07 -5.95 18.85
N GLU A 247 -11.21 -6.85 17.88
CA GLU A 247 -10.15 -7.71 17.37
C GLU A 247 -10.18 -7.73 15.85
N TRP A 248 -9.01 -7.63 15.22
CA TRP A 248 -8.86 -7.72 13.78
C TRP A 248 -8.22 -9.04 13.35
N THR A 249 -8.57 -9.46 12.15
CA THR A 249 -8.16 -10.71 11.51
C THR A 249 -7.65 -10.41 10.09
N PRO A 250 -6.97 -11.34 9.40
CA PRO A 250 -6.50 -11.11 8.03
C PRO A 250 -7.59 -10.64 7.05
N LYS A 251 -8.85 -11.03 7.28
CA LYS A 251 -9.99 -10.58 6.47
C LYS A 251 -10.19 -9.05 6.54
N HIS A 252 -9.97 -8.47 7.72
CA HIS A 252 -10.13 -7.03 7.93
C HIS A 252 -9.07 -6.22 7.19
N VAL A 253 -7.84 -6.73 7.05
CA VAL A 253 -6.78 -6.08 6.26
C VAL A 253 -7.21 -5.93 4.81
N VAL A 254 -7.74 -6.99 4.21
CA VAL A 254 -8.20 -6.92 2.81
C VAL A 254 -9.51 -6.12 2.68
N MET A 255 -10.38 -6.10 3.69
CA MET A 255 -11.50 -5.15 3.70
C MET A 255 -11.00 -3.70 3.69
N MET A 256 -9.92 -3.40 4.42
CA MET A 256 -9.28 -2.10 4.37
C MET A 256 -8.63 -1.82 3.01
N ASP A 257 -8.04 -2.83 2.36
CA ASP A 257 -7.54 -2.73 0.99
C ASP A 257 -8.66 -2.32 0.01
N PHE A 258 -9.88 -2.85 0.16
CA PHE A 258 -11.03 -2.40 -0.63
C PHE A 258 -11.43 -0.95 -0.35
N CYS A 259 -11.39 -0.52 0.90
CA CYS A 259 -11.64 0.89 1.24
C CYS A 259 -10.60 1.80 0.59
N ILE A 260 -9.32 1.40 0.56
CA ILE A 260 -8.26 2.09 -0.18
C ILE A 260 -8.53 2.07 -1.69
N GLY A 261 -9.06 0.96 -2.20
CA GLY A 261 -9.48 0.80 -3.59
C GLY A 261 -10.56 1.79 -4.05
N ILE A 262 -11.26 2.51 -3.15
CA ILE A 262 -12.23 3.55 -3.51
C ILE A 262 -11.59 4.67 -4.34
N SER A 263 -10.26 4.87 -4.24
CA SER A 263 -9.54 5.79 -5.13
C SER A 263 -9.71 5.47 -6.63
N MET A 264 -10.04 4.23 -7.00
CA MET A 264 -10.44 3.91 -8.38
C MET A 264 -11.74 4.61 -8.79
N VAL A 265 -12.71 4.71 -7.88
CA VAL A 265 -13.98 5.42 -8.13
C VAL A 265 -13.71 6.91 -8.34
N THR A 266 -12.80 7.50 -7.57
CA THR A 266 -12.33 8.88 -7.78
C THR A 266 -11.84 9.08 -9.21
N TRP A 267 -11.01 8.17 -9.71
CA TRP A 267 -10.52 8.24 -11.10
C TRP A 267 -11.59 8.03 -12.15
N LEU A 268 -12.49 7.06 -11.95
CA LEU A 268 -13.61 6.82 -12.87
C LEU A 268 -14.49 8.06 -13.01
N PHE A 269 -14.82 8.72 -11.90
CA PHE A 269 -15.58 9.97 -11.91
C PHE A 269 -14.84 11.10 -12.61
N TRP A 270 -13.53 11.21 -12.41
CA TRP A 270 -12.72 12.22 -13.09
C TRP A 270 -12.73 12.05 -14.61
N ILE A 271 -12.65 10.81 -15.12
CA ILE A 271 -12.77 10.53 -16.55
C ILE A 271 -14.17 10.83 -17.08
N LEU A 272 -15.22 10.54 -16.32
CA LEU A 272 -16.60 10.77 -16.77
C LEU A 272 -16.99 12.26 -16.79
N LEU A 273 -16.30 13.10 -16.01
CA LEU A 273 -16.55 14.54 -15.91
C LEU A 273 -15.64 15.38 -16.82
N GLY A 274 -14.59 14.78 -17.38
CA GLY A 274 -13.62 15.41 -18.30
C GLY A 274 -13.90 15.09 -19.75
#